data_AF-A0A3A1XNG3-F1
#
_entry.id   AF-A0A3A1XNG3-F1
#
_cell.length_a   1.000
_cell.length_b   1.000
_cell.length_c   1.000
_cell.angle_alpha   90.00
_cell.angle_beta   90.00
_cell.angle_gamma   90.00
#
_symmetry.space_group_name_H-M   'P 1'
#
loop_
_entity.id
_entity.type
_entity.pdbx_description
1 polymer ?
#
loop_
_entity_poly.entity_id
_entity_poly.type
_entity_poly.pdbx_seq_one_letter_code
_entity_poly.pdbx_strand_id
1 'polypeptide(L)'
;ADAFDLPHQTPLIGGAASKDLESIADIVNKAVASAPALREDKNSPAQRAAALAQDDDNSKNPDEGTISITRIVQPSHIREEVGELHTPDTNEIPIVKKKNGKVSTDPHDPDVARAVKHEQDEAHRAHSLRRRWTRIGISLGILLVLFVISGVGYGVYAWTQTQYYIGKDSNKVVIYQGVPTNIFGIALSHKVESTDIPVNKLDKSWQDQLKEGISFGSLVEARGHASLIRREMRAREQEKLNEQNQKKLENKINKNKDNAKQGGKTS
;
A
#
# COMPACT_ATOMS: atom_id res chain seq x y z
N ALA A 1 9.32 -22.12 18.67
CA ALA A 1 8.43 -21.46 19.64
C ALA A 1 7.04 -22.01 19.37
N ASP A 2 6.60 -22.92 20.24
CA ASP A 2 5.25 -23.48 20.23
C ASP A 2 4.24 -22.33 20.22
N ALA A 3 3.47 -22.23 19.14
CA ALA A 3 2.28 -21.41 19.14
C ALA A 3 1.23 -22.18 19.93
N PHE A 4 0.91 -21.67 21.12
CA PHE A 4 -0.17 -22.08 22.00
C PHE A 4 -1.29 -22.85 21.27
N ASP A 5 -1.34 -24.16 21.51
CA ASP A 5 -2.51 -24.99 21.27
C ASP A 5 -3.58 -24.56 22.29
N LEU A 6 -4.30 -23.49 21.96
CA LEU A 6 -5.44 -23.04 22.75
C LEU A 6 -6.49 -24.15 22.70
N PRO A 7 -7.14 -24.51 23.83
CA PRO A 7 -8.22 -25.48 23.77
C PRO A 7 -9.28 -24.96 22.80
N HIS A 8 -9.55 -25.69 21.72
CA HIS A 8 -10.61 -25.36 20.79
C HIS A 8 -11.93 -25.38 21.56
N GLN A 9 -12.43 -24.20 21.92
CA GLN A 9 -13.69 -24.07 22.65
C GLN A 9 -14.84 -24.35 21.69
N THR A 10 -15.45 -25.52 21.81
CA THR A 10 -16.67 -25.87 21.08
C THR A 10 -17.86 -25.16 21.76
N PRO A 11 -18.51 -24.18 21.10
CA PRO A 11 -19.72 -23.59 21.65
C PRO A 11 -20.79 -24.66 21.86
N LEU A 12 -21.58 -24.50 22.92
CA LEU A 12 -22.74 -25.34 23.22
C LEU A 12 -24.01 -24.59 22.85
N ILE A 13 -24.88 -25.21 22.06
CA ILE A 13 -26.18 -24.67 21.65
C ILE A 13 -27.27 -25.47 22.35
N GLY A 14 -28.14 -24.79 23.09
CA GLY A 14 -29.29 -25.39 23.75
C GLY A 14 -30.63 -24.83 23.26
N GLY A 15 -31.72 -25.48 23.66
CA GLY A 15 -33.09 -25.07 23.32
C GLY A 15 -33.43 -25.29 21.85
N ALA A 16 -34.35 -24.50 21.29
CA ALA A 16 -34.84 -24.70 19.91
C ALA A 16 -33.74 -24.53 18.84
N ALA A 17 -32.71 -23.74 19.11
CA ALA A 17 -31.59 -23.53 18.20
C ALA A 17 -30.72 -24.79 18.01
N SER A 18 -30.77 -25.77 18.91
CA SER A 18 -30.02 -27.01 18.76
C SER A 18 -30.61 -27.96 17.70
N LYS A 19 -31.70 -27.57 17.03
CA LYS A 19 -32.30 -28.33 15.93
C LYS A 19 -31.48 -28.22 14.63
N ASP A 20 -30.95 -27.03 14.33
CA ASP A 20 -30.22 -26.74 13.09
C ASP A 20 -28.74 -26.40 13.35
N LEU A 21 -28.04 -27.31 14.03
CA LEU A 21 -26.61 -27.14 14.37
C LEU A 21 -25.72 -26.96 13.14
N GLU A 22 -26.11 -27.51 12.00
CA GLU A 22 -25.40 -27.44 10.71
C GLU A 22 -25.33 -26.00 10.20
N SER A 23 -26.48 -25.33 10.12
CA SER A 23 -26.56 -23.91 9.74
C SER A 23 -25.74 -23.02 10.69
N ILE A 24 -25.74 -23.34 11.99
CA ILE A 24 -25.02 -22.54 12.98
C ILE A 24 -23.51 -22.80 12.90
N ALA A 25 -23.10 -24.05 12.65
CA ALA A 25 -21.70 -24.38 12.40
C ALA A 25 -21.17 -23.63 11.17
N ASP A 26 -21.98 -23.55 10.11
CA ASP A 26 -21.64 -22.80 8.89
C ASP A 26 -21.51 -21.30 9.13
N ILE A 27 -22.49 -20.69 9.79
CA ILE A 27 -22.48 -19.25 10.08
C ILE A 27 -21.29 -18.85 10.96
N VAL A 28 -21.00 -19.67 11.98
CA VAL A 28 -19.93 -19.37 12.95
C VAL A 28 -18.57 -19.92 12.51
N ASN A 29 -18.55 -20.66 11.40
CA ASN A 29 -17.36 -21.24 10.78
C ASN A 29 -16.50 -22.07 11.75
N LYS A 30 -17.14 -22.79 12.68
CA LYS A 30 -16.47 -23.61 13.72
C LYS A 30 -17.34 -24.80 14.12
N ALA A 31 -16.73 -25.83 14.69
CA ALA A 31 -17.47 -26.98 15.20
C ALA A 31 -18.37 -26.58 16.39
N VAL A 32 -19.61 -27.07 16.41
CA VAL A 32 -20.60 -26.72 17.44
C VAL A 32 -21.24 -27.97 18.03
N ALA A 33 -21.55 -27.94 19.33
CA ALA A 33 -22.13 -29.07 20.06
C ALA A 33 -23.52 -28.74 20.61
N SER A 34 -24.43 -29.72 20.66
CA SER A 34 -25.71 -29.57 21.36
C SER A 34 -25.49 -29.64 22.88
N ALA A 35 -26.19 -28.80 23.63
CA ALA A 35 -26.17 -28.87 25.08
C ALA A 35 -26.83 -30.17 25.60
N PRO A 36 -26.33 -30.77 26.69
CA PRO A 36 -26.96 -31.94 27.32
C PRO A 36 -28.34 -31.60 27.89
N ALA A 37 -29.17 -32.63 28.06
CA ALA A 37 -30.50 -32.48 28.65
C ALA A 37 -30.40 -31.98 30.11
N LEU A 38 -31.34 -31.10 30.50
CA LEU A 38 -31.44 -30.56 31.85
C LEU A 38 -31.86 -31.67 32.84
N ARG A 39 -31.34 -31.63 34.08
CA ARG A 39 -31.69 -32.59 35.15
C ARG A 39 -33.17 -32.42 35.58
N GLU A 40 -33.75 -33.47 36.17
CA GLU A 40 -35.20 -33.69 36.32
C GLU A 40 -35.92 -32.90 37.44
N ASP A 41 -35.72 -31.59 37.57
CA ASP A 41 -36.59 -30.76 38.41
C ASP A 41 -37.79 -30.24 37.59
N LYS A 42 -38.84 -31.08 37.54
CA LYS A 42 -40.05 -31.05 36.68
C LYS A 42 -40.86 -29.73 36.59
N ASN A 43 -40.41 -28.62 37.17
CA ASN A 43 -41.17 -27.37 37.27
C ASN A 43 -40.57 -26.18 36.49
N SER A 44 -39.38 -26.30 35.89
CA SER A 44 -38.75 -25.18 35.17
C SER A 44 -39.45 -24.89 33.82
N PRO A 45 -39.85 -23.63 33.53
CA PRO A 45 -40.36 -23.22 32.22
C PRO A 45 -39.40 -23.51 31.06
N ALA A 46 -38.09 -23.41 31.31
CA ALA A 46 -37.07 -23.68 30.30
C ALA A 46 -37.01 -25.17 29.90
N GLN A 47 -37.29 -26.07 30.85
CA GLN A 47 -37.36 -27.52 30.57
C GLN A 47 -38.59 -27.88 29.76
N ARG A 48 -39.76 -27.28 30.07
CA ARG A 48 -40.98 -27.45 29.27
C ARG A 48 -40.80 -26.98 27.82
N ALA A 49 -40.11 -25.85 27.61
CA ALA A 49 -39.80 -25.37 26.27
C ALA A 49 -38.81 -26.28 25.52
N ALA A 50 -37.84 -26.86 26.22
CA ALA A 50 -36.87 -27.78 25.64
C ALA A 50 -37.49 -29.14 25.27
N ALA A 51 -38.31 -29.73 26.14
CA ALA A 51 -38.98 -31.00 25.89
C ALA A 51 -39.95 -30.92 24.71
N LEU A 52 -40.73 -29.84 24.62
CA LEU A 52 -41.67 -29.62 23.51
C LEU A 52 -40.96 -29.52 22.15
N ALA A 53 -39.75 -28.97 22.11
CA ALA A 53 -38.96 -28.89 20.88
C ALA A 53 -38.29 -30.23 20.50
N GLN A 54 -38.17 -31.18 21.44
CA GLN A 54 -37.57 -32.50 21.24
C GLN A 54 -38.60 -33.58 20.85
N ASP A 55 -39.85 -33.45 21.30
CA ASP A 55 -40.92 -34.43 21.05
C ASP A 55 -41.26 -34.60 19.56
N ASP A 56 -41.00 -33.60 18.72
CA ASP A 56 -41.26 -33.67 17.27
C ASP A 56 -40.35 -34.67 16.52
N ASP A 57 -39.19 -35.06 17.10
CA ASP A 57 -38.19 -35.93 16.44
C ASP A 57 -38.22 -37.39 16.95
N ASN A 58 -38.92 -37.66 18.06
CA ASN A 58 -38.95 -38.99 18.69
C ASN A 58 -39.92 -40.00 18.01
N SER A 59 -40.37 -39.71 16.79
CA SER A 59 -41.26 -40.59 16.01
C SER A 59 -40.53 -41.78 15.36
N LYS A 60 -39.23 -42.00 15.61
CA LYS A 60 -38.48 -43.14 15.05
C LYS A 60 -37.64 -43.84 16.12
N ASN A 61 -38.20 -44.94 16.62
CA ASN A 61 -37.62 -46.00 17.47
C ASN A 61 -37.65 -45.75 19.00
N PRO A 62 -38.55 -46.42 19.75
CA PRO A 62 -38.71 -46.23 21.19
C PRO A 62 -37.87 -47.17 22.08
N ASP A 63 -36.98 -48.00 21.52
CA ASP A 63 -36.41 -49.17 22.22
C ASP A 63 -34.95 -49.04 22.68
N GLU A 64 -34.42 -47.83 22.88
CA GLU A 64 -33.08 -47.67 23.45
C GLU A 64 -33.09 -46.66 24.61
N GLY A 65 -32.67 -47.12 25.79
CA GLY A 65 -32.65 -46.33 27.02
C GLY A 65 -31.95 -44.99 26.83
N THR A 66 -32.61 -43.93 27.29
CA THR A 66 -32.28 -42.52 27.10
C THR A 66 -30.86 -42.16 27.56
N ILE A 67 -29.89 -42.24 26.66
CA ILE A 67 -28.64 -41.49 26.77
C ILE A 67 -28.75 -40.34 25.77
N SER A 68 -29.03 -39.14 26.26
CA SER A 68 -28.98 -37.92 25.44
C SER A 68 -27.55 -37.68 24.97
N ILE A 69 -27.21 -38.17 23.78
CA ILE A 69 -25.87 -38.07 23.23
C ILE A 69 -25.68 -36.62 22.73
N THR A 70 -24.74 -35.89 23.33
CA THR A 70 -24.29 -34.59 22.83
C THR A 70 -23.84 -34.73 21.36
N ARG A 71 -24.58 -34.13 20.41
CA ARG A 71 -24.25 -34.15 18.98
C ARG A 71 -23.28 -33.01 18.66
N ILE A 72 -22.17 -33.34 18.01
CA ILE A 72 -21.19 -32.37 17.51
C ILE A 72 -21.30 -32.30 15.99
N VAL A 73 -21.35 -31.09 15.44
CA VAL A 73 -21.46 -30.82 14.00
C VAL A 73 -20.31 -29.92 13.54
N GLN A 74 -19.70 -30.30 12.43
CA GLN A 74 -18.66 -29.54 11.75
C GLN A 74 -19.23 -28.74 10.56
N PRO A 75 -18.67 -27.56 10.26
CA PRO A 75 -19.12 -26.72 9.15
C PRO A 75 -18.86 -27.38 7.79
N SER A 76 -19.69 -27.01 6.82
CA SER A 76 -19.74 -27.50 5.44
C SER A 76 -18.43 -27.35 4.70
N HIS A 77 -17.71 -26.22 4.83
CA HIS A 77 -16.43 -26.04 4.13
C HIS A 77 -15.36 -27.06 4.54
N ILE A 78 -15.34 -27.52 5.80
CA ILE A 78 -14.47 -28.62 6.25
C ILE A 78 -15.00 -29.95 5.72
N ARG A 79 -16.32 -30.12 5.62
CA ARG A 79 -16.96 -31.31 5.03
C ARG A 79 -16.70 -31.42 3.53
N GLU A 80 -16.61 -30.29 2.83
CA GLU A 80 -16.28 -30.20 1.41
C GLU A 80 -14.77 -30.39 1.18
N GLU A 81 -13.90 -29.84 2.04
CA GLU A 81 -12.45 -30.10 1.99
C GLU A 81 -12.12 -31.58 2.20
N VAL A 82 -12.90 -32.28 3.03
CA VAL A 82 -12.81 -33.74 3.22
C VAL A 82 -13.53 -34.53 2.12
N GLY A 83 -14.49 -33.90 1.42
CA GLY A 83 -15.24 -34.46 0.30
C GLY A 83 -14.54 -34.32 -1.05
N GLU A 84 -13.62 -33.35 -1.18
CA GLU A 84 -12.47 -33.49 -2.05
C GLU A 84 -11.72 -34.69 -1.47
N LEU A 85 -11.92 -35.87 -2.06
CA LEU A 85 -11.16 -37.06 -1.73
C LEU A 85 -9.68 -36.73 -2.02
N HIS A 86 -9.01 -36.07 -1.08
CA HIS A 86 -7.63 -36.35 -0.78
C HIS A 86 -7.67 -37.81 -0.38
N THR A 87 -7.65 -38.71 -1.37
CA THR A 87 -7.23 -40.07 -1.16
C THR A 87 -5.90 -39.91 -0.45
N PRO A 88 -5.81 -40.23 0.86
CA PRO A 88 -4.50 -40.31 1.47
C PRO A 88 -3.67 -41.23 0.57
N ASP A 89 -2.38 -40.94 0.45
CA ASP A 89 -1.44 -41.72 -0.35
C ASP A 89 -1.23 -43.09 0.33
N THR A 90 -2.30 -43.87 0.43
CA THR A 90 -2.38 -45.12 1.20
C THR A 90 -1.79 -46.27 0.41
N ASN A 91 -1.19 -46.00 -0.76
CA ASN A 91 -0.74 -47.03 -1.71
C ASN A 91 -1.82 -48.07 -2.01
N GLU A 92 -3.10 -47.69 -1.91
CA GLU A 92 -4.21 -48.60 -2.13
C GLU A 92 -4.31 -48.96 -3.62
N ILE A 93 -4.51 -50.24 -3.89
CA ILE A 93 -4.57 -50.75 -5.26
C ILE A 93 -5.99 -50.49 -5.81
N PRO A 94 -6.13 -49.78 -6.94
CA PRO A 94 -7.43 -49.45 -7.48
C PRO A 94 -8.18 -50.70 -7.94
N ILE A 95 -9.47 -50.74 -7.62
CA ILE A 95 -10.35 -51.84 -7.99
C ILE A 95 -10.77 -51.66 -9.45
N VAL A 96 -10.20 -52.44 -10.36
CA VAL A 96 -10.52 -52.35 -11.80
C VAL A 96 -11.49 -53.43 -12.20
N LYS A 97 -12.64 -53.03 -12.77
CA LYS A 97 -13.59 -53.94 -13.42
C LYS A 97 -13.17 -54.19 -14.86
N LYS A 98 -12.81 -55.43 -15.17
CA LYS A 98 -12.38 -55.85 -16.51
C LYS A 98 -13.56 -56.03 -17.46
N LYS A 99 -13.26 -56.07 -18.76
CA LYS A 99 -14.24 -56.30 -19.84
C LYS A 99 -14.99 -57.63 -19.71
N ASN A 100 -14.38 -58.62 -19.06
CA ASN A 100 -14.97 -59.93 -18.77
C ASN A 100 -15.85 -59.94 -17.50
N GLY A 101 -16.10 -58.78 -16.89
CA GLY A 101 -16.90 -58.62 -15.68
C GLY A 101 -16.17 -58.99 -14.38
N LYS A 102 -14.95 -59.54 -14.45
CA LYS A 102 -14.14 -59.84 -13.25
C LYS A 102 -13.56 -58.55 -12.68
N VAL A 103 -13.58 -58.47 -11.36
CA VAL A 103 -12.93 -57.40 -10.61
C VAL A 103 -11.55 -57.88 -10.20
N SER A 104 -10.52 -57.05 -10.42
CA SER A 104 -9.15 -57.38 -10.04
C SER A 104 -8.56 -56.27 -9.18
N THR A 105 -7.82 -56.71 -8.16
CA THR A 105 -7.03 -55.90 -7.24
C THR A 105 -5.59 -56.41 -7.16
N ASP A 106 -5.19 -57.26 -8.12
CA ASP A 106 -3.84 -57.83 -8.15
C ASP A 106 -2.84 -56.82 -8.74
N PRO A 107 -1.76 -56.47 -8.03
CA PRO A 107 -0.70 -55.61 -8.54
C PRO A 107 -0.05 -56.08 -9.85
N HIS A 108 -0.04 -57.39 -10.11
CA HIS A 108 0.58 -57.96 -11.30
C HIS A 108 -0.35 -57.97 -12.52
N ASP A 109 -1.57 -57.47 -12.37
CA ASP A 109 -2.56 -57.41 -13.43
C ASP A 109 -2.31 -56.19 -14.35
N PRO A 110 -2.21 -56.37 -15.69
CA PRO A 110 -1.97 -55.26 -16.61
C PRO A 110 -3.09 -54.20 -16.62
N ASP A 111 -4.33 -54.55 -16.24
CA ASP A 111 -5.42 -53.58 -16.20
C ASP A 111 -5.35 -52.69 -14.96
N VAL A 112 -4.94 -53.26 -13.81
CA VAL A 112 -4.77 -52.55 -12.54
C VAL A 112 -3.51 -51.68 -12.58
N ALA A 113 -2.40 -52.21 -13.09
CA ALA A 113 -1.14 -51.46 -13.23
C ALA A 113 -1.28 -50.20 -14.12
N ARG A 114 -2.18 -50.23 -15.11
CA ARG A 114 -2.49 -49.06 -15.94
C ARG A 114 -3.29 -48.00 -15.20
N ALA A 115 -4.26 -48.41 -14.38
CA ALA A 115 -5.03 -47.49 -13.55
C ALA A 115 -4.14 -46.76 -12.54
N VAL A 116 -3.26 -47.49 -11.84
CA VAL A 116 -2.29 -46.91 -10.90
C VAL A 116 -1.39 -45.87 -11.58
N LYS A 117 -0.84 -46.19 -12.75
CA LYS A 117 0.00 -45.24 -13.50
C LYS A 117 -0.78 -44.00 -13.92
N HIS A 118 -2.02 -44.16 -14.36
CA HIS A 118 -2.84 -43.04 -14.82
C HIS A 118 -3.13 -42.06 -13.67
N GLU A 119 -3.48 -42.58 -12.50
CA GLU A 119 -3.75 -41.81 -11.29
C GLU A 119 -2.49 -41.08 -10.78
N GLN A 120 -1.33 -41.75 -10.80
CA GLN A 120 -0.03 -41.13 -10.50
C GLN A 120 0.32 -40.01 -11.50
N ASP A 121 0.12 -40.25 -12.80
CA ASP A 121 0.38 -39.25 -13.84
C ASP A 121 -0.54 -38.02 -13.68
N GLU A 122 -1.81 -38.22 -13.31
CA GLU A 122 -2.76 -37.13 -13.07
C GLU A 122 -2.43 -36.33 -11.81
N ALA A 123 -2.08 -36.99 -10.70
CA ALA A 123 -1.63 -36.34 -9.48
C ALA A 123 -0.37 -35.49 -9.72
N HIS A 124 0.60 -36.01 -10.47
CA HIS A 124 1.80 -35.27 -10.84
C HIS A 124 1.51 -34.08 -11.77
N ARG A 125 0.55 -34.22 -12.69
CA ARG A 125 0.14 -33.13 -13.60
C ARG A 125 -0.57 -32.00 -12.85
N ALA A 126 -1.53 -32.31 -11.99
CA ALA A 126 -2.28 -31.32 -11.21
C ALA A 126 -1.35 -30.45 -10.34
N HIS A 127 -0.38 -31.07 -9.66
CA HIS A 127 0.59 -30.36 -8.82
C HIS A 127 1.53 -29.46 -9.64
N SER A 128 1.91 -29.88 -10.86
CA SER A 128 2.81 -29.11 -11.72
C SER A 128 2.16 -27.85 -12.32
N LEU A 129 0.86 -27.90 -12.64
CA LEU A 129 0.13 -26.80 -13.26
C LEU A 129 -0.04 -25.65 -12.26
N ARG A 130 -0.50 -25.94 -11.03
CA ARG A 130 -0.69 -24.91 -9.99
C ARG A 130 0.58 -24.10 -9.74
N ARG A 131 1.74 -24.77 -9.72
CA ARG A 131 3.05 -24.13 -9.53
C ARG A 131 3.50 -23.24 -10.70
N ARG A 132 3.06 -23.54 -11.92
CA ARG A 132 3.33 -22.68 -13.09
C ARG A 132 2.48 -21.42 -13.04
N TRP A 133 1.21 -21.56 -12.71
CA TRP A 133 0.27 -20.42 -12.67
C TRP A 133 0.58 -19.46 -11.52
N THR A 134 1.01 -19.97 -10.36
CA THR A 134 1.49 -19.10 -9.27
C THR A 134 2.76 -18.34 -9.65
N ARG A 135 3.72 -18.98 -10.33
CA ARG A 135 4.92 -18.28 -10.85
C ARG A 135 4.56 -17.21 -11.88
N ILE A 136 3.62 -17.51 -12.79
CA ILE A 136 3.13 -16.54 -13.78
C ILE A 136 2.49 -15.35 -13.07
N GLY A 137 1.60 -15.59 -12.09
CA GLY A 137 0.98 -14.55 -11.28
C GLY A 137 1.99 -13.66 -10.55
N ILE A 138 3.00 -14.27 -9.92
CA ILE A 138 4.09 -13.53 -9.26
C ILE A 138 4.88 -12.71 -10.28
N SER A 139 5.25 -13.29 -11.42
CA SER A 139 6.00 -12.58 -12.47
C SER A 139 5.23 -11.39 -13.02
N LEU A 140 3.91 -11.53 -13.22
CA LEU A 140 3.05 -10.46 -13.69
C LEU A 140 2.89 -9.37 -12.63
N GLY A 141 2.78 -9.75 -11.35
CA GLY A 141 2.76 -8.80 -10.23
C GLY A 141 4.04 -7.98 -10.15
N ILE A 142 5.21 -8.62 -10.27
CA ILE A 142 6.50 -7.91 -10.30
C ILE A 142 6.57 -6.97 -11.51
N LEU A 143 6.12 -7.43 -12.68
CA LEU A 143 6.13 -6.63 -13.90
C LEU A 143 5.24 -5.39 -13.76
N LEU A 144 4.06 -5.53 -13.15
CA LEU A 144 3.15 -4.42 -12.86
C LEU A 144 3.80 -3.40 -11.92
N VAL A 145 4.43 -3.86 -10.84
CA VAL A 145 5.14 -2.99 -9.90
C VAL A 145 6.27 -2.22 -10.59
N LEU A 146 7.06 -2.89 -11.43
CA LEU A 146 8.10 -2.24 -12.23
C LEU A 146 7.52 -1.19 -13.18
N PHE A 147 6.38 -1.48 -13.81
CA PHE A 147 5.71 -0.53 -14.70
C PHE A 147 5.23 0.72 -13.95
N VAL A 148 4.67 0.54 -12.75
CA VAL A 148 4.27 1.66 -11.89
C VAL A 148 5.48 2.52 -11.50
N ILE A 149 6.57 1.90 -11.05
CA ILE A 149 7.80 2.63 -10.68
C ILE A 149 8.35 3.38 -11.89
N SER A 150 8.39 2.75 -13.05
CA SER A 150 8.87 3.37 -14.30
C SER A 150 7.98 4.55 -14.72
N GLY A 151 6.66 4.42 -14.60
CA GLY A 151 5.70 5.50 -14.86
C GLY A 151 5.89 6.69 -13.92
N VAL A 152 6.06 6.45 -12.62
CA VAL A 152 6.34 7.52 -11.64
C VAL A 152 7.67 8.20 -11.94
N GLY A 153 8.73 7.43 -12.19
CA GLY A 153 10.04 7.97 -12.56
C GLY A 153 9.99 8.83 -13.82
N TYR A 154 9.29 8.36 -14.86
CA TYR A 154 9.10 9.12 -16.09
C TYR A 154 8.27 10.39 -15.88
N GLY A 155 7.20 10.34 -15.08
CA GLY A 155 6.39 11.51 -14.76
C GLY A 155 7.19 12.61 -14.05
N VAL A 156 8.00 12.22 -13.06
CA VAL A 156 8.90 13.16 -12.36
C VAL A 156 9.95 13.74 -13.31
N TYR A 157 10.53 12.90 -14.18
CA TYR A 157 11.52 13.33 -15.18
C TYR A 157 10.91 14.32 -16.20
N ALA A 158 9.73 14.02 -16.73
CA ALA A 158 9.03 14.89 -17.66
C ALA A 158 8.67 16.24 -17.01
N TRP A 159 8.21 16.22 -15.75
CA TRP A 159 7.91 17.44 -15.01
C TRP A 159 9.15 18.31 -14.83
N THR A 160 10.28 17.77 -14.37
CA THR A 160 11.51 18.58 -14.20
C THR A 160 11.98 19.19 -15.51
N GLN A 161 11.77 18.52 -16.65
CA GLN A 161 12.20 19.05 -17.95
C GLN A 161 11.38 20.27 -18.41
N THR A 162 10.16 20.42 -17.91
CA THR A 162 9.27 21.56 -18.21
C THR A 162 9.50 22.78 -17.32
N GLN A 163 10.23 22.63 -16.22
CA GLN A 163 10.47 23.72 -15.28
C GLN A 163 11.72 24.52 -15.63
N TYR A 164 11.68 25.79 -15.29
CA TYR A 164 12.80 26.72 -15.37
C TYR A 164 12.96 27.42 -14.03
N TYR A 165 14.18 27.79 -13.64
CA TYR A 165 14.36 28.60 -12.44
C TYR A 165 15.46 29.63 -12.61
N ILE A 166 15.41 30.68 -11.80
CA ILE A 166 16.44 31.72 -11.73
C ILE A 166 17.28 31.48 -10.48
N GLY A 167 18.60 31.43 -10.67
CA GLY A 167 19.57 31.26 -9.58
C GLY A 167 20.77 32.19 -9.73
N LYS A 168 21.76 32.00 -8.86
CA LYS A 168 23.05 32.71 -8.90
C LYS A 168 24.18 31.81 -9.39
N ASP A 169 25.03 32.34 -10.26
CA ASP A 169 26.27 31.71 -10.71
C ASP A 169 27.36 32.75 -10.89
N SER A 170 28.56 32.51 -10.36
CA SER A 170 29.73 33.40 -10.51
C SER A 170 29.39 34.91 -10.43
N ASN A 171 28.56 35.30 -9.46
CA ASN A 171 28.12 36.68 -9.20
C ASN A 171 27.12 37.30 -10.20
N LYS A 172 26.55 36.50 -11.11
CA LYS A 172 25.49 36.91 -12.03
C LYS A 172 24.22 36.10 -11.82
N VAL A 173 23.09 36.69 -12.20
CA VAL A 173 21.80 35.99 -12.24
C VAL A 173 21.73 35.13 -13.50
N VAL A 174 21.38 33.86 -13.34
CA VAL A 174 21.38 32.86 -14.41
C VAL A 174 20.05 32.12 -14.42
N ILE A 175 19.56 31.83 -15.61
CA ILE A 175 18.36 31.02 -15.84
C ILE A 175 18.80 29.58 -16.13
N TYR A 176 18.26 28.67 -15.34
CA TYR A 176 18.46 27.23 -15.45
C TYR A 176 17.18 26.56 -15.94
N GLN A 177 17.32 25.45 -16.65
CA GLN A 177 16.22 24.51 -16.95
C GLN A 177 16.32 23.34 -15.98
N GLY A 178 15.22 23.00 -15.33
CA GLY A 178 15.15 21.99 -14.28
C GLY A 178 14.56 22.54 -12.97
N VAL A 179 14.86 21.85 -11.88
CA VAL A 179 14.45 22.23 -10.52
C VAL A 179 15.67 22.62 -9.68
N PRO A 180 15.54 23.56 -8.72
CA PRO A 180 16.62 23.97 -7.82
C PRO A 180 16.84 22.94 -6.70
N THR A 181 17.02 21.67 -7.05
CA THR A 181 17.23 20.58 -6.09
C THR A 181 18.42 19.74 -6.52
N ASN A 182 19.27 19.41 -5.54
CA ASN A 182 20.38 18.49 -5.73
C ASN A 182 19.92 17.09 -5.30
N ILE A 183 19.86 16.17 -6.26
CA ILE A 183 19.47 14.78 -6.00
C ILE A 183 20.73 13.93 -6.10
N PHE A 184 21.13 13.30 -4.99
CA PHE A 184 22.32 12.43 -4.91
C PHE A 184 23.66 13.08 -5.33
N GLY A 185 23.82 14.39 -5.10
CA GLY A 185 25.07 15.10 -5.40
C GLY A 185 25.21 15.55 -6.86
N ILE A 186 24.21 15.28 -7.70
CA ILE A 186 24.16 15.71 -9.10
C ILE A 186 23.11 16.81 -9.24
N ALA A 187 23.50 17.93 -9.85
CA ALA A 187 22.55 18.96 -10.24
C ALA A 187 21.77 18.47 -11.47
N LEU A 188 20.45 18.35 -11.35
CA LEU A 188 19.55 18.01 -12.46
C LEU A 188 19.18 19.24 -13.30
N SER A 189 19.95 20.31 -13.19
CA SER A 189 19.70 21.56 -13.88
C SER A 189 20.80 21.89 -14.87
N HIS A 190 20.40 22.41 -16.02
CA HIS A 190 21.34 22.89 -17.03
C HIS A 190 21.22 24.40 -17.19
N LYS A 191 22.35 25.06 -17.38
CA LYS A 191 22.43 26.50 -17.55
C LYS A 191 21.98 26.86 -18.97
N VAL A 192 20.86 27.54 -19.09
CA VAL A 192 20.30 27.94 -20.40
C VAL A 192 20.78 29.33 -20.79
N GLU A 193 20.71 30.29 -19.87
CA GLU A 193 20.96 31.69 -20.20
C GLU A 193 21.63 32.43 -19.03
N SER A 194 22.69 33.18 -19.31
CA SER A 194 23.31 34.07 -18.33
C SER A 194 22.81 35.49 -18.54
N THR A 195 22.32 36.14 -17.50
CA THR A 195 21.94 37.56 -17.56
C THR A 195 23.05 38.45 -17.05
N ASP A 196 23.15 39.68 -17.57
CA ASP A 196 24.13 40.69 -17.10
C ASP A 196 23.70 41.42 -15.82
N ILE A 197 22.96 40.75 -14.94
CA ILE A 197 22.49 41.32 -13.68
C ILE A 197 23.45 40.85 -12.57
N PRO A 198 24.25 41.76 -11.96
CA PRO A 198 25.19 41.39 -10.90
C PRO A 198 24.46 41.20 -9.57
N VAL A 199 24.62 40.02 -8.96
CA VAL A 199 23.91 39.62 -7.72
C VAL A 199 24.28 40.53 -6.55
N ASN A 200 25.53 40.97 -6.45
CA ASN A 200 25.99 41.87 -5.39
C ASN A 200 25.32 43.25 -5.37
N LYS A 201 24.68 43.66 -6.47
CA LYS A 201 23.94 44.93 -6.57
C LYS A 201 22.47 44.79 -6.18
N LEU A 202 21.97 43.57 -6.08
CA LEU A 202 20.60 43.30 -5.69
C LEU A 202 20.44 43.44 -4.18
N ASP A 203 19.22 43.71 -3.76
CA ASP A 203 18.87 43.70 -2.35
C ASP A 203 19.05 42.31 -1.73
N LYS A 204 19.29 42.26 -0.41
CA LYS A 204 19.57 41.01 0.31
C LYS A 204 18.44 39.99 0.18
N SER A 205 17.18 40.47 0.18
CA SER A 205 16.02 39.61 -0.04
C SER A 205 16.08 38.87 -1.38
N TRP A 206 16.43 39.58 -2.45
CA TRP A 206 16.61 38.97 -3.77
C TRP A 206 17.80 38.01 -3.81
N GLN A 207 18.91 38.35 -3.15
CA GLN A 207 20.08 37.46 -3.08
C GLN A 207 19.76 36.13 -2.37
N ASP A 208 18.94 36.18 -1.33
CA ASP A 208 18.53 34.99 -0.58
C ASP A 208 17.50 34.16 -1.37
N GLN A 209 16.52 34.79 -2.02
CA GLN A 209 15.60 34.07 -2.93
C GLN A 209 16.33 33.42 -4.12
N LEU A 210 17.35 34.08 -4.68
CA LEU A 210 18.18 33.52 -5.76
C LEU A 210 19.08 32.38 -5.30
N LYS A 211 19.39 32.27 -4.00
CA LYS A 211 20.09 31.10 -3.44
C LYS A 211 19.15 29.89 -3.37
N GLU A 212 17.90 30.12 -2.97
CA GLU A 212 16.87 29.06 -2.90
C GLU A 212 16.42 28.63 -4.30
N GLY A 213 16.40 29.55 -5.25
CA GLY A 213 16.02 29.30 -6.64
C GLY A 213 14.52 29.54 -6.86
N ILE A 214 14.20 30.49 -7.74
CA ILE A 214 12.81 30.87 -8.03
C ILE A 214 12.36 30.11 -9.28
N SER A 215 11.39 29.21 -9.14
CA SER A 215 10.93 28.32 -10.23
C SER A 215 9.75 28.92 -11.00
N PHE A 216 9.68 28.62 -12.29
CA PHE A 216 8.74 29.13 -13.28
C PHE A 216 8.37 28.03 -14.29
N GLY A 217 7.14 28.07 -14.79
CA GLY A 217 6.65 27.09 -15.77
C GLY A 217 7.10 27.35 -17.21
N SER A 218 7.81 28.46 -17.48
CA SER A 218 8.30 28.79 -18.81
C SER A 218 9.52 29.70 -18.80
N LEU A 219 10.32 29.62 -19.87
CA LEU A 219 11.46 30.52 -20.09
C LEU A 219 11.04 31.99 -20.25
N VAL A 220 9.87 32.23 -20.85
CA VAL A 220 9.34 33.59 -21.05
C VAL A 220 9.02 34.25 -19.71
N GLU A 221 8.41 33.50 -18.80
CA GLU A 221 8.09 33.96 -17.45
C GLU A 221 9.35 34.25 -16.64
N ALA A 222 10.34 33.35 -16.69
CA ALA A 222 11.65 33.56 -16.05
C ALA A 222 12.35 34.82 -16.59
N ARG A 223 12.35 35.04 -17.91
CA ARG A 223 12.89 36.27 -18.52
C ARG A 223 12.12 37.52 -18.09
N GLY A 224 10.79 37.43 -18.05
CA GLY A 224 9.93 38.50 -17.57
C GLY A 224 10.29 38.91 -16.14
N HIS A 225 10.49 37.94 -15.27
CA HIS A 225 10.87 38.17 -13.87
C HIS A 225 12.30 38.72 -13.74
N ALA A 226 13.26 38.21 -14.51
CA ALA A 226 14.61 38.78 -14.57
C ALA A 226 14.61 40.25 -15.04
N SER A 227 13.73 40.61 -15.98
CA SER A 227 13.57 41.99 -16.44
C SER A 227 13.03 42.91 -15.34
N LEU A 228 12.14 42.39 -14.47
CA LEU A 228 11.60 43.11 -13.32
C LEU A 228 12.69 43.40 -12.30
N ILE A 229 13.46 42.38 -11.91
CA ILE A 229 14.60 42.51 -11.00
C ILE A 229 15.60 43.55 -11.52
N ARG A 230 15.87 43.54 -12.84
CA ARG A 230 16.75 44.52 -13.47
C ARG A 230 16.22 45.96 -13.34
N ARG A 231 14.92 46.18 -13.56
CA ARG A 231 14.30 47.51 -13.43
C ARG A 231 14.41 48.03 -12.00
N GLU A 232 14.08 47.18 -11.04
CA GLU A 232 14.10 47.56 -9.62
C GLU A 232 15.53 47.86 -9.11
N MET A 233 16.51 47.04 -9.51
CA MET A 233 17.92 47.30 -9.22
C MET A 233 18.37 48.67 -9.76
N ARG A 234 18.02 49.01 -11.01
CA ARG A 234 18.39 50.31 -11.62
C ARG A 234 17.73 51.49 -10.92
N ALA A 235 16.44 51.37 -10.56
CA ALA A 235 15.72 52.42 -9.84
C ALA A 235 16.38 52.71 -8.48
N ARG A 236 16.72 51.66 -7.72
CA ARG A 236 17.41 51.79 -6.43
C ARG A 236 18.82 52.36 -6.54
N GLU A 237 19.56 52.00 -7.59
CA GLU A 237 20.88 52.59 -7.83
C GLU A 237 20.80 54.10 -8.11
N GLN A 238 19.77 54.54 -8.85
CA GLN A 238 19.53 55.96 -9.09
C GLN A 238 19.14 56.71 -7.82
N GLU A 239 18.27 56.14 -6.97
CA GLU A 239 17.92 56.71 -5.67
C GLU A 239 19.17 56.93 -4.79
N LYS A 240 20.01 55.89 -4.66
CA LYS A 240 21.26 55.97 -3.88
C LYS A 240 22.22 57.03 -4.44
N LEU A 241 22.31 57.15 -5.76
CA LEU A 241 23.17 58.16 -6.40
C LEU A 241 22.64 59.58 -6.12
N ASN A 242 21.32 59.78 -6.20
CA ASN A 242 20.68 61.05 -5.92
C ASN A 242 20.86 61.47 -4.45
N GLU A 243 20.65 60.55 -3.50
CA GLU A 243 20.91 60.79 -2.07
C GLU A 243 22.38 61.15 -1.80
N GLN A 244 23.32 60.46 -2.44
CA GLN A 244 24.75 60.77 -2.30
C GLN A 244 25.09 62.15 -2.85
N ASN A 245 24.50 62.53 -3.99
CA ASN A 245 24.70 63.85 -4.59
C ASN A 245 24.11 64.95 -3.70
N GLN A 246 22.92 64.73 -3.12
CA GLN A 246 22.31 65.65 -2.15
C GLN A 246 23.19 65.83 -0.91
N LYS A 247 23.65 64.73 -0.28
CA LYS A 247 24.56 64.80 0.88
C LYS A 247 25.87 65.52 0.57
N LYS A 248 26.43 65.33 -0.62
CA LYS A 248 27.63 66.06 -1.09
C LYS A 248 27.36 67.57 -1.24
N LEU A 249 26.20 67.94 -1.78
CA LEU A 249 25.79 69.34 -1.91
C LEU A 249 25.60 70.00 -0.54
N GLU A 250 24.90 69.33 0.38
CA GLU A 250 24.69 69.81 1.75
C GLU A 250 26.02 70.01 2.50
N ASN A 251 26.93 69.04 2.43
CA ASN A 251 28.25 69.16 3.04
C ASN A 251 29.07 70.32 2.45
N LYS A 252 28.97 70.55 1.14
CA LYS A 252 29.66 71.67 0.47
C LYS A 252 29.08 73.02 0.90
N ILE A 253 27.75 73.10 1.06
CA ILE A 253 27.06 74.30 1.56
C ILE A 253 27.46 74.60 3.00
N ASN A 254 27.42 73.59 3.88
CA ASN A 254 27.81 73.74 5.29
C ASN A 254 29.27 74.17 5.44
N LYS A 255 30.20 73.53 4.72
CA LYS A 255 31.61 73.90 4.72
C LYS A 255 31.85 75.36 4.29
N ASN A 256 31.09 75.83 3.31
CA ASN A 256 31.20 77.23 2.85
C ASN A 256 30.67 78.22 3.91
N LYS A 257 29.59 77.84 4.61
CA LYS A 257 28.99 78.63 5.70
C LYS A 257 29.92 78.74 6.92
N ASP A 258 30.65 77.66 7.24
CA ASP A 258 31.60 77.64 8.36
C ASP A 258 32.83 78.51 8.09
N ASN A 259 33.36 78.48 6.86
CA ASN A 259 34.45 79.37 6.43
C ASN A 259 34.04 80.85 6.48
N ALA A 260 32.82 81.18 6.05
CA ALA A 260 32.31 82.55 6.11
C ALA A 260 32.17 83.08 7.54
N LYS A 261 31.86 82.20 8.52
CA LYS A 261 31.78 82.59 9.95
C LYS A 261 33.14 82.78 10.62
N GLN A 262 34.19 82.08 10.18
CA GLN A 262 35.53 82.23 10.75
C GLN A 262 36.24 83.50 10.27
N GLY A 263 36.04 83.91 9.02
CA GLY A 263 36.61 85.16 8.49
C GLY A 263 36.04 86.45 9.08
N GLY A 264 34.87 86.40 9.72
CA GLY A 264 34.22 87.57 10.35
C GLY A 264 34.59 87.84 11.81
N LYS A 265 35.43 87.01 12.45
CA LYS A 265 35.83 87.16 13.87
C LYS A 265 37.24 87.72 14.08
N THR A 266 37.99 88.01 13.02
CA THR A 266 39.37 88.53 13.06
C THR A 266 39.49 89.99 12.61
N SER A 267 38.44 90.79 12.79
CA SER A 267 38.46 92.24 12.54
C SER A 267 37.93 92.99 13.75
#